data_AF-A0A2E9BA65-F1
#
_entry.id   AF-A0A2E9BA65-F1
#
_cell.length_a   1.000
_cell.length_b   1.000
_cell.length_c   1.000
_cell.angle_alpha   90.00
_cell.angle_beta   90.00
_cell.angle_gamma   90.00
#
_symmetry.space_group_name_H-M   'P 1'
#
loop_
_entity.id
_entity.type
_entity.pdbx_description
1 polymer ?
#
loop_
_entity_poly.entity_id
_entity_poly.type
_entity_poly.pdbx_seq_one_letter_code
_entity_poly.pdbx_strand_id
1 'polypeptide(L)'
;MQSMRMAMKKKDFRETMEKALFHRLWMEVDFDDHPYPGSHSPEPQGELKMSTDEGAIIIADERITFRLGKGGDGEDSIHRWTNEPIKINNGPKRMGEHRWSISPKDLGLTLSAFVAVKIGTPSTIKGTSILNERVLLGEIMNKLSPMLEEWTWHLEVDNKKDRMGWYIRAPNEWESLFTIFVGLGWNPKINDDKRGFLLFERAPPGELDRADEAEANRLDGLRTVALCNDQRGALSKLATNPKWAHEPTPHHISDMKGDVQLWPPSMGRWPLLVARQNEATGAKETAEWAAEIVTSLLPSISTLPAKIEGLNWQ
;
A
#
# COMPACT_ATOMS: atom_id res chain seq x y z
N MET A 1 -30.34 -33.19 -3.04
CA MET A 1 -29.73 -32.44 -1.91
C MET A 1 -28.19 -32.41 -1.96
N GLN A 2 -27.47 -33.51 -2.18
CA GLN A 2 -25.99 -33.50 -2.26
C GLN A 2 -25.42 -32.72 -3.46
N SER A 3 -26.01 -32.84 -4.67
CA SER A 3 -25.53 -32.09 -5.85
C SER A 3 -25.73 -30.58 -5.70
N MET A 4 -26.84 -30.16 -5.09
CA MET A 4 -27.15 -28.76 -4.81
C MET A 4 -26.20 -28.16 -3.75
N ARG A 5 -25.85 -28.92 -2.70
CA ARG A 5 -24.81 -28.53 -1.72
C ARG A 5 -23.42 -28.46 -2.34
N MET A 6 -23.06 -29.37 -3.26
CA MET A 6 -21.79 -29.27 -4.00
C MET A 6 -21.75 -28.08 -4.95
N ALA A 7 -22.86 -27.78 -5.64
CA ALA A 7 -22.97 -26.61 -6.51
C ALA A 7 -22.85 -25.30 -5.71
N MET A 8 -23.49 -25.20 -4.54
CA MET A 8 -23.34 -24.04 -3.65
C MET A 8 -21.90 -23.90 -3.14
N LYS A 9 -21.24 -24.97 -2.68
CA LYS A 9 -19.84 -24.91 -2.25
C LYS A 9 -18.88 -24.52 -3.38
N LYS A 10 -19.13 -24.99 -4.61
CA LYS A 10 -18.34 -24.60 -5.79
C LYS A 10 -18.55 -23.15 -6.17
N LYS A 11 -19.79 -22.65 -6.08
CA LYS A 11 -20.13 -21.24 -6.34
C LYS A 11 -19.46 -20.32 -5.32
N ASP A 12 -19.57 -20.65 -4.04
CA ASP A 12 -18.98 -19.91 -2.92
C ASP A 12 -17.45 -19.87 -2.98
N PHE A 13 -16.81 -21.02 -3.27
CA PHE A 13 -15.37 -21.06 -3.52
C PHE A 13 -14.95 -20.21 -4.72
N ARG A 14 -15.72 -20.26 -5.82
CA ARG A 14 -15.43 -19.48 -7.02
C ARG A 14 -15.53 -17.99 -6.75
N GLU A 15 -16.60 -17.52 -6.13
CA GLU A 15 -16.79 -16.10 -5.76
C GLU A 15 -15.68 -15.63 -4.83
N THR A 16 -15.25 -16.47 -3.87
CA THR A 16 -14.11 -16.19 -2.99
C THR A 16 -12.81 -16.00 -3.77
N MET A 17 -12.52 -16.85 -4.77
CA MET A 17 -11.31 -16.75 -5.58
C MET A 17 -11.33 -15.57 -6.55
N GLU A 18 -12.50 -15.25 -7.13
CA GLU A 18 -12.66 -14.07 -7.99
C GLU A 18 -12.41 -12.78 -7.20
N LYS A 19 -12.99 -12.65 -6.00
CA LYS A 19 -12.71 -11.52 -5.10
C LYS A 19 -11.26 -11.46 -4.64
N ALA A 20 -10.67 -12.60 -4.29
CA ALA A 20 -9.26 -12.67 -3.91
C ALA A 20 -8.33 -12.26 -5.06
N LEU A 21 -8.65 -12.66 -6.29
CA LEU A 21 -7.90 -12.22 -7.47
C LEU A 21 -8.06 -10.72 -7.69
N PHE A 22 -9.29 -10.20 -7.65
CA PHE A 22 -9.56 -8.77 -7.81
C PHE A 22 -8.76 -7.94 -6.78
N HIS A 23 -8.87 -8.28 -5.50
CA HIS A 23 -8.13 -7.62 -4.43
C HIS A 23 -6.62 -7.67 -4.69
N ARG A 24 -6.08 -8.83 -5.05
CA ARG A 24 -4.65 -8.96 -5.33
C ARG A 24 -4.19 -8.10 -6.51
N LEU A 25 -4.98 -7.97 -7.58
CA LEU A 25 -4.67 -7.10 -8.72
C LEU A 25 -4.83 -5.63 -8.36
N TRP A 26 -5.84 -5.29 -7.57
CA TRP A 26 -6.05 -3.95 -7.02
C TRP A 26 -4.82 -3.45 -6.25
N MET A 27 -4.21 -4.31 -5.43
CA MET A 27 -2.99 -3.95 -4.68
C MET A 27 -1.78 -3.62 -5.57
N GLU A 28 -1.77 -4.03 -6.85
CA GLU A 28 -0.69 -3.67 -7.78
C GLU A 28 -0.91 -2.30 -8.42
N VAL A 29 -2.13 -1.76 -8.35
CA VAL A 29 -2.42 -0.40 -8.81
C VAL A 29 -1.72 0.57 -7.88
N ASP A 30 -1.10 1.57 -8.48
CA ASP A 30 -0.46 2.60 -7.72
C ASP A 30 -1.46 3.45 -6.96
N PHE A 31 -1.07 3.94 -5.78
CA PHE A 31 -1.94 4.74 -4.93
C PHE A 31 -2.56 5.94 -5.65
N ASP A 32 -1.77 6.66 -6.44
CA ASP A 32 -2.19 7.88 -7.14
C ASP A 32 -3.14 7.56 -8.32
N ASP A 33 -3.00 6.37 -8.92
CA ASP A 33 -3.68 5.96 -10.15
C ASP A 33 -5.03 5.25 -9.94
N HIS A 34 -5.46 5.08 -8.69
CA HIS A 34 -6.77 4.48 -8.40
C HIS A 34 -7.93 5.30 -8.99
N PRO A 35 -8.99 4.66 -9.55
CA PRO A 35 -10.10 5.36 -10.19
C PRO A 35 -10.75 6.44 -9.31
N TYR A 36 -11.22 7.51 -9.95
CA TYR A 36 -12.00 8.59 -9.35
C TYR A 36 -13.31 8.81 -10.12
N PRO A 37 -14.46 9.05 -9.44
CA PRO A 37 -14.64 8.97 -7.99
C PRO A 37 -14.62 7.51 -7.51
N GLY A 38 -14.07 7.27 -6.33
CA GLY A 38 -13.92 5.91 -5.83
C GLY A 38 -12.94 5.82 -4.68
N SER A 39 -13.28 4.97 -3.70
CA SER A 39 -12.41 4.72 -2.57
C SER A 39 -11.25 3.81 -2.94
N HIS A 40 -10.13 3.92 -2.22
CA HIS A 40 -8.99 3.00 -2.27
C HIS A 40 -9.30 1.59 -1.74
N SER A 41 -10.59 1.28 -1.51
CA SER A 41 -11.02 -0.03 -1.04
C SER A 41 -10.80 -1.10 -2.12
N PRO A 42 -10.16 -2.23 -1.77
CA PRO A 42 -10.03 -3.38 -2.67
C PRO A 42 -11.33 -4.17 -2.83
N GLU A 43 -12.37 -3.87 -2.04
CA GLU A 43 -13.66 -4.52 -2.19
C GLU A 43 -14.33 -4.08 -3.51
N PRO A 44 -14.81 -5.04 -4.33
CA PRO A 44 -15.49 -4.71 -5.58
C PRO A 44 -16.71 -3.81 -5.36
N GLN A 45 -16.88 -2.81 -6.22
CA GLN A 45 -18.07 -1.97 -6.25
C GLN A 45 -19.03 -2.45 -7.34
N GLY A 46 -20.28 -2.71 -6.96
CA GLY A 46 -21.27 -3.30 -7.85
C GLY A 46 -21.04 -4.79 -8.10
N GLU A 47 -21.44 -5.27 -9.28
CA GLU A 47 -21.29 -6.67 -9.67
C GLU A 47 -19.87 -6.93 -10.22
N LEU A 48 -19.14 -7.85 -9.58
CA LEU A 48 -17.85 -8.34 -10.07
C LEU A 48 -18.06 -9.24 -11.29
N LYS A 49 -17.45 -8.88 -12.42
CA LYS A 49 -17.54 -9.62 -13.68
C LYS A 49 -16.19 -10.23 -14.01
N MET A 50 -16.16 -11.54 -14.26
CA MET A 50 -14.95 -12.23 -14.71
C MET A 50 -15.22 -13.05 -15.97
N SER A 51 -14.34 -12.89 -16.97
CA SER A 51 -14.29 -13.69 -18.19
C SER A 51 -12.87 -14.20 -18.46
N THR A 52 -12.74 -15.14 -19.39
CA THR A 52 -11.46 -15.65 -19.86
C THR A 52 -11.41 -15.60 -21.37
N ASP A 53 -10.33 -15.08 -21.93
CA ASP A 53 -10.14 -14.96 -23.37
C ASP A 53 -8.66 -15.14 -23.74
N GLU A 54 -8.37 -15.96 -24.76
CA GLU A 54 -7.04 -16.19 -25.33
C GLU A 54 -5.86 -16.36 -24.34
N GLY A 55 -6.09 -17.00 -23.19
CA GLY A 55 -5.07 -17.16 -22.15
C GLY A 55 -4.88 -15.92 -21.26
N ALA A 56 -5.95 -15.15 -21.07
CA ALA A 56 -6.06 -14.08 -20.11
C ALA A 56 -7.35 -14.18 -19.29
N ILE A 57 -7.29 -13.73 -18.03
CA ILE A 57 -8.46 -13.43 -17.21
C ILE A 57 -8.72 -11.95 -17.35
N ILE A 58 -9.97 -11.59 -17.65
CA ILE A 58 -10.45 -10.22 -17.52
C ILE A 58 -11.37 -10.20 -16.32
N ILE A 59 -11.10 -9.31 -15.36
CA ILE A 59 -11.90 -9.17 -14.15
C ILE A 59 -12.17 -7.68 -13.89
N ALA A 60 -13.42 -7.32 -13.67
CA ALA A 60 -13.84 -5.92 -13.59
C ALA A 60 -14.95 -5.72 -12.57
N ASP A 61 -14.98 -4.51 -12.02
CA ASP A 61 -16.13 -3.96 -11.30
C ASP A 61 -16.59 -2.66 -11.98
N GLU A 62 -17.40 -1.84 -11.32
CA GLU A 62 -17.87 -0.56 -11.90
C GLU A 62 -16.78 0.50 -12.08
N ARG A 63 -15.61 0.33 -11.46
CA ARG A 63 -14.53 1.33 -11.42
C ARG A 63 -13.38 1.02 -12.37
N ILE A 64 -13.03 -0.26 -12.50
CA ILE A 64 -11.80 -0.65 -13.19
C ILE A 64 -11.93 -2.02 -13.83
N THR A 65 -11.25 -2.17 -14.97
CA THR A 65 -11.05 -3.45 -15.64
C THR A 65 -9.60 -3.89 -15.53
N PHE A 66 -9.38 -5.11 -15.01
CA PHE A 66 -8.09 -5.76 -14.96
C PHE A 66 -7.95 -6.86 -16.00
N ARG A 67 -6.76 -7.00 -16.56
CA ARG A 67 -6.31 -8.16 -17.35
C ARG A 67 -5.14 -8.85 -16.66
N LEU A 68 -5.21 -10.16 -16.47
CA LEU A 68 -4.07 -11.00 -16.08
C LEU A 68 -3.78 -12.02 -17.18
N GLY A 69 -2.60 -11.97 -17.78
CA GLY A 69 -2.15 -12.95 -18.79
C GLY A 69 -1.75 -12.35 -20.12
N LYS A 70 -2.11 -13.04 -21.22
CA LYS A 70 -1.79 -12.64 -22.59
C LYS A 70 -2.70 -11.51 -23.11
N GLY A 71 -2.40 -11.00 -24.30
CA GLY A 71 -3.21 -9.99 -25.00
C GLY A 71 -2.65 -8.57 -24.92
N GLY A 72 -3.26 -7.65 -25.66
CA GLY A 72 -2.81 -6.27 -25.82
C GLY A 72 -3.58 -5.26 -24.99
N ASP A 73 -3.56 -4.00 -25.44
CA ASP A 73 -4.26 -2.86 -24.86
C ASP A 73 -5.80 -3.03 -24.91
N GLY A 74 -6.50 -2.41 -23.97
CA GLY A 74 -7.97 -2.38 -23.95
C GLY A 74 -8.57 -2.30 -22.55
N GLU A 75 -7.88 -2.88 -21.57
CA GLU A 75 -8.23 -2.79 -20.16
C GLU A 75 -7.43 -1.69 -19.45
N ASP A 76 -7.99 -1.22 -18.35
CA ASP A 76 -7.42 -0.13 -17.56
C ASP A 76 -6.10 -0.54 -16.89
N SER A 77 -5.99 -1.82 -16.48
CA SER A 77 -4.83 -2.34 -15.73
C SER A 77 -4.44 -3.75 -16.18
N ILE A 78 -3.24 -3.90 -16.73
CA ILE A 78 -2.78 -5.11 -17.42
C ILE A 78 -1.55 -5.71 -16.71
N HIS A 79 -1.68 -6.94 -16.23
CA HIS A 79 -0.64 -7.70 -15.52
C HIS A 79 -0.19 -8.91 -16.33
N ARG A 80 1.12 -9.09 -16.48
CA ARG A 80 1.68 -10.25 -17.20
C ARG A 80 1.82 -11.45 -16.27
N TRP A 81 1.33 -12.60 -16.74
CA TRP A 81 1.44 -13.89 -16.03
C TRP A 81 2.72 -14.64 -16.44
N THR A 82 3.73 -14.62 -15.58
CA THR A 82 5.08 -15.14 -15.89
C THR A 82 5.57 -16.18 -14.89
N ASN A 83 6.53 -17.01 -15.31
CA ASN A 83 7.07 -18.08 -14.45
C ASN A 83 7.85 -17.52 -13.25
N GLU A 84 8.53 -16.40 -13.47
CA GLU A 84 9.31 -15.68 -12.47
C GLU A 84 8.84 -14.22 -12.42
N PRO A 85 8.91 -13.55 -11.26
CA PRO A 85 8.58 -12.14 -11.19
C PRO A 85 9.69 -11.34 -11.86
N ILE A 86 9.33 -10.60 -12.91
CA ILE A 86 10.27 -9.86 -13.75
C ILE A 86 9.78 -8.44 -14.00
N LYS A 87 10.73 -7.55 -14.27
CA LYS A 87 10.45 -6.23 -14.82
C LYS A 87 10.14 -6.35 -16.32
N ILE A 88 8.94 -5.95 -16.71
CA ILE A 88 8.38 -6.05 -18.07
C ILE A 88 8.70 -4.81 -18.90
N ASN A 89 8.63 -3.62 -18.31
CA ASN A 89 8.89 -2.36 -19.01
C ASN A 89 9.59 -1.33 -18.10
N ASN A 90 10.03 -0.22 -18.70
CA ASN A 90 10.83 0.81 -18.04
C ASN A 90 10.01 1.99 -17.48
N GLY A 91 8.67 1.94 -17.53
CA GLY A 91 7.82 3.11 -17.27
C GLY A 91 7.87 4.15 -18.41
N PRO A 92 7.00 5.17 -18.42
CA PRO A 92 6.44 5.86 -17.25
C PRO A 92 4.99 5.51 -16.86
N LYS A 93 4.31 4.54 -17.48
CA LYS A 93 2.88 4.28 -17.19
C LYS A 93 2.67 3.30 -16.03
N ARG A 94 1.47 3.35 -15.46
CA ARG A 94 1.02 2.62 -14.25
C ARG A 94 -0.45 2.18 -14.33
N MET A 95 -1.26 2.92 -15.07
CA MET A 95 -2.40 2.36 -15.82
C MET A 95 -1.92 1.78 -17.16
N GLY A 96 -2.63 0.79 -17.68
CA GLY A 96 -2.19 -0.05 -18.80
C GLY A 96 -1.25 -1.17 -18.33
N GLU A 97 -0.20 -1.47 -19.09
CA GLU A 97 0.73 -2.56 -18.75
C GLU A 97 1.64 -2.24 -17.57
N HIS A 98 1.48 -3.02 -16.50
CA HIS A 98 2.24 -2.93 -15.27
C HIS A 98 3.72 -3.24 -15.48
N ARG A 99 4.57 -2.50 -14.75
CA ARG A 99 6.03 -2.60 -14.85
C ARG A 99 6.56 -3.95 -14.39
N TRP A 100 5.89 -4.53 -13.40
CA TRP A 100 6.27 -5.79 -12.79
C TRP A 100 5.23 -6.85 -13.16
N SER A 101 5.71 -8.02 -13.56
CA SER A 101 4.82 -9.14 -13.79
C SER A 101 4.32 -9.75 -12.47
N ILE A 102 3.30 -10.58 -12.60
CA ILE A 102 2.78 -11.44 -11.54
C ILE A 102 3.16 -12.88 -11.89
N SER A 103 3.65 -13.59 -10.89
CA SER A 103 4.06 -14.99 -10.97
C SER A 103 3.31 -15.84 -9.94
N PRO A 104 3.36 -17.19 -10.04
CA PRO A 104 2.80 -18.06 -9.01
C PRO A 104 3.31 -17.78 -7.60
N LYS A 105 4.54 -17.25 -7.46
CA LYS A 105 5.15 -16.90 -6.17
C LYS A 105 4.45 -15.72 -5.51
N ASP A 106 3.77 -14.87 -6.27
CA ASP A 106 3.09 -13.66 -5.79
C ASP A 106 1.64 -13.90 -5.35
N LEU A 107 1.04 -15.03 -5.75
CA LEU A 107 -0.37 -15.35 -5.54
C LEU A 107 -0.58 -16.43 -4.46
N GLY A 108 0.48 -17.12 -4.04
CA GLY A 108 0.37 -18.31 -3.21
C GLY A 108 -0.27 -19.51 -3.94
N LEU A 109 -0.32 -20.65 -3.27
CA LEU A 109 -0.73 -21.94 -3.88
C LEU A 109 -2.16 -21.93 -4.45
N THR A 110 -3.14 -21.46 -3.68
CA THR A 110 -4.56 -21.57 -4.07
C THR A 110 -4.89 -20.68 -5.26
N LEU A 111 -4.49 -19.40 -5.21
CA LEU A 111 -4.82 -18.43 -6.24
C LEU A 111 -3.99 -18.67 -7.51
N SER A 112 -2.73 -19.10 -7.39
CA SER A 112 -1.94 -19.51 -8.57
C SER A 112 -2.54 -20.72 -9.28
N ALA A 113 -3.04 -21.73 -8.54
CA ALA A 113 -3.73 -22.86 -9.13
C ALA A 113 -5.04 -22.44 -9.83
N PHE A 114 -5.81 -21.54 -9.21
CA PHE A 114 -7.01 -20.97 -9.83
C PHE A 114 -6.71 -20.28 -11.16
N VAL A 115 -5.69 -19.40 -11.18
CA VAL A 115 -5.25 -18.72 -12.41
C VAL A 115 -4.77 -19.73 -13.46
N ALA A 116 -3.94 -20.70 -13.07
CA ALA A 116 -3.41 -21.70 -14.00
C ALA A 116 -4.51 -22.57 -14.64
N VAL A 117 -5.57 -22.92 -13.90
CA VAL A 117 -6.73 -23.63 -14.45
C VAL A 117 -7.48 -22.80 -15.48
N LYS A 118 -7.51 -21.47 -15.32
CA LYS A 118 -8.26 -20.56 -16.20
C LYS A 118 -7.51 -20.19 -17.47
N ILE A 119 -6.21 -19.92 -17.37
CA ILE A 119 -5.41 -19.35 -18.48
C ILE A 119 -4.16 -20.14 -18.84
N GLY A 120 -3.97 -21.30 -18.21
CA GLY A 120 -2.83 -22.17 -18.43
C GLY A 120 -1.57 -21.76 -17.69
N THR A 121 -0.46 -22.38 -18.08
CA THR A 121 0.84 -22.18 -17.44
C THR A 121 1.39 -20.77 -17.69
N PRO A 122 2.16 -20.21 -16.73
CA PRO A 122 2.76 -18.90 -16.92
C PRO A 122 3.74 -18.89 -18.10
N SER A 123 3.91 -17.71 -18.70
CA SER A 123 4.82 -17.54 -19.83
C SER A 123 6.26 -17.35 -19.35
N THR A 124 7.22 -17.84 -20.12
CA THR A 124 8.63 -17.51 -19.94
C THR A 124 8.96 -16.27 -20.75
N ILE A 125 9.21 -15.16 -20.07
CA ILE A 125 9.60 -13.87 -20.67
C ILE A 125 11.00 -13.52 -20.16
N LYS A 126 11.83 -12.94 -21.04
CA LYS A 126 13.14 -12.42 -20.65
C LYS A 126 12.95 -11.03 -20.02
N GLY A 127 13.53 -10.82 -18.85
CA GLY A 127 13.51 -9.54 -18.16
C GLY A 127 14.42 -9.56 -16.93
N THR A 128 14.62 -8.39 -16.32
CA THR A 128 15.34 -8.28 -15.05
C THR A 128 14.49 -8.94 -13.96
N SER A 129 15.08 -9.87 -13.21
CA SER A 129 14.41 -10.46 -12.05
C SER A 129 14.17 -9.40 -10.99
N ILE A 130 12.97 -9.39 -10.42
CA ILE A 130 12.56 -8.55 -9.28
C ILE A 130 12.20 -9.42 -8.07
N LEU A 131 12.70 -10.66 -8.04
CA LEU A 131 12.36 -11.64 -7.01
C LEU A 131 12.74 -11.14 -5.62
N ASN A 132 13.91 -10.50 -5.47
CA ASN A 132 14.37 -9.99 -4.19
C ASN A 132 13.44 -8.88 -3.67
N GLU A 133 13.00 -7.99 -4.55
CA GLU A 133 12.02 -6.96 -4.24
C GLU A 133 10.67 -7.57 -3.83
N ARG A 134 10.15 -8.55 -4.59
CA ARG A 134 8.89 -9.25 -4.24
C ARG A 134 8.98 -9.96 -2.90
N VAL A 135 10.11 -10.62 -2.61
CA VAL A 135 10.36 -11.28 -1.32
C VAL A 135 10.37 -10.25 -0.19
N LEU A 136 11.08 -9.14 -0.34
CA LEU A 136 11.08 -8.06 0.65
C LEU A 136 9.67 -7.53 0.93
N LEU A 137 8.94 -7.19 -0.13
CA LEU A 137 7.59 -6.64 0.00
C LEU A 137 6.61 -7.66 0.61
N GLY A 138 6.77 -8.94 0.30
CA GLY A 138 6.01 -10.02 0.92
C GLY A 138 6.31 -10.18 2.41
N GLU A 139 7.59 -10.13 2.81
CA GLU A 139 7.99 -10.17 4.23
C GLU A 139 7.46 -8.97 5.01
N ILE A 140 7.53 -7.76 4.44
CA ILE A 140 6.96 -6.54 5.04
C ILE A 140 5.45 -6.71 5.26
N MET A 141 4.71 -7.11 4.22
CA MET A 141 3.27 -7.31 4.31
C MET A 141 2.90 -8.36 5.35
N ASN A 142 3.55 -9.53 5.31
CA ASN A 142 3.30 -10.61 6.27
C ASN A 142 3.53 -10.16 7.73
N LYS A 143 4.53 -9.30 7.96
CA LYS A 143 4.86 -8.81 9.30
C LYS A 143 3.91 -7.74 9.79
N LEU A 144 3.46 -6.85 8.90
CA LEU A 144 2.69 -5.65 9.26
C LEU A 144 1.17 -5.82 9.14
N SER A 145 0.66 -6.66 8.23
CA SER A 145 -0.79 -6.87 8.08
C SER A 145 -1.51 -7.24 9.38
N PRO A 146 -0.95 -8.06 10.29
CA PRO A 146 -1.58 -8.33 11.60
C PRO A 146 -1.66 -7.12 12.53
N MET A 147 -0.88 -6.07 12.27
CA MET A 147 -0.84 -4.84 13.08
C MET A 147 -1.72 -3.73 12.49
N LEU A 148 -2.05 -3.87 11.20
CA LEU A 148 -2.77 -2.90 10.38
C LEU A 148 -3.99 -3.60 9.75
N GLU A 149 -4.81 -4.22 10.60
CA GLU A 149 -6.04 -4.91 10.17
C GLU A 149 -6.96 -3.92 9.44
N GLU A 150 -7.57 -4.35 8.33
CA GLU A 150 -8.47 -3.54 7.48
C GLU A 150 -7.79 -2.39 6.70
N TRP A 151 -6.49 -2.13 6.92
CA TRP A 151 -5.75 -1.18 6.10
C TRP A 151 -5.54 -1.73 4.70
N THR A 152 -5.55 -0.84 3.72
CA THR A 152 -5.43 -1.18 2.30
C THR A 152 -4.01 -0.97 1.80
N TRP A 153 -3.54 -1.83 0.89
CA TRP A 153 -2.15 -1.90 0.45
C TRP A 153 -2.05 -1.63 -1.04
N HIS A 154 -1.17 -0.70 -1.42
CA HIS A 154 -1.01 -0.23 -2.80
C HIS A 154 0.46 -0.25 -3.18
N LEU A 155 0.79 -0.90 -4.30
CA LEU A 155 2.17 -1.08 -4.72
C LEU A 155 2.71 0.20 -5.35
N GLU A 156 3.70 0.79 -4.70
CA GLU A 156 4.36 2.01 -5.15
C GLU A 156 5.75 1.66 -5.69
N VAL A 157 5.84 1.31 -6.98
CA VAL A 157 7.11 0.94 -7.63
C VAL A 157 7.45 1.83 -8.82
N ASP A 158 8.66 2.37 -8.83
CA ASP A 158 9.25 3.14 -9.92
C ASP A 158 8.56 4.48 -10.35
N ASN A 159 7.50 5.03 -9.71
CA ASN A 159 7.12 6.47 -9.91
C ASN A 159 8.18 7.34 -9.29
N LYS A 160 8.42 7.05 -8.00
CA LYS A 160 9.17 7.92 -7.13
C LYS A 160 10.63 7.59 -7.39
N LYS A 161 11.43 8.62 -7.66
CA LYS A 161 12.83 8.44 -8.07
C LYS A 161 13.73 7.95 -6.94
N ASP A 162 13.22 8.01 -5.72
CA ASP A 162 13.91 7.85 -4.44
C ASP A 162 13.40 6.66 -3.62
N ARG A 163 12.33 5.97 -4.04
CA ARG A 163 11.74 4.87 -3.25
C ARG A 163 10.88 3.89 -4.03
N MET A 164 10.73 2.69 -3.46
CA MET A 164 9.76 1.68 -3.86
C MET A 164 9.25 0.92 -2.64
N GLY A 165 7.97 0.56 -2.61
CA GLY A 165 7.38 -0.01 -1.40
C GLY A 165 5.89 -0.26 -1.49
N TRP A 166 5.31 -0.47 -0.32
CA TRP A 166 3.88 -0.42 -0.09
C TRP A 166 3.49 0.96 0.39
N TYR A 167 2.43 1.51 -0.18
CA TYR A 167 1.65 2.58 0.40
C TYR A 167 0.45 1.95 1.09
N ILE A 168 0.34 2.15 2.41
CA ILE A 168 -0.66 1.51 3.26
C ILE A 168 -1.61 2.61 3.76
N ARG A 169 -2.89 2.53 3.41
CA ARG A 169 -3.90 3.55 3.71
C ARG A 169 -4.84 3.08 4.82
N ALA A 170 -5.16 4.00 5.73
CA ALA A 170 -6.20 3.80 6.73
C ALA A 170 -7.55 3.40 6.10
N PRO A 171 -8.40 2.65 6.81
CA PRO A 171 -9.74 2.30 6.36
C PRO A 171 -10.57 3.54 5.98
N ASN A 172 -11.36 3.43 4.90
CA ASN A 172 -12.10 4.56 4.35
C ASN A 172 -13.15 5.11 5.32
N GLU A 173 -13.76 4.22 6.11
CA GLU A 173 -14.74 4.52 7.15
C GLU A 173 -14.17 5.39 8.29
N TRP A 174 -12.84 5.50 8.41
CA TRP A 174 -12.21 6.40 9.37
C TRP A 174 -12.16 7.84 8.84
N GLU A 175 -12.51 8.09 7.57
CA GLU A 175 -12.43 9.42 6.95
C GLU A 175 -11.05 10.05 7.16
N SER A 176 -10.01 9.25 6.91
CA SER A 176 -8.60 9.58 7.17
C SER A 176 -7.78 9.39 5.90
N LEU A 177 -6.84 10.30 5.68
CA LEU A 177 -5.81 10.25 4.62
C LEU A 177 -4.45 9.85 5.17
N PHE A 178 -4.35 9.52 6.47
CA PHE A 178 -3.11 9.02 7.04
C PHE A 178 -2.66 7.75 6.34
N THR A 179 -1.38 7.73 5.99
CA THR A 179 -0.75 6.63 5.26
C THR A 179 0.58 6.25 5.89
N ILE A 180 0.95 4.98 5.67
CA ILE A 180 2.29 4.48 5.95
C ILE A 180 2.90 4.07 4.61
N PHE A 181 4.00 4.71 4.21
CA PHE A 181 4.86 4.14 3.18
C PHE A 181 5.89 3.24 3.85
N VAL A 182 6.14 2.05 3.30
CA VAL A 182 7.20 1.15 3.79
C VAL A 182 7.82 0.35 2.65
N GLY A 183 9.15 0.31 2.62
CA GLY A 183 9.89 -0.42 1.60
C GLY A 183 11.35 -0.02 1.59
N LEU A 184 11.86 0.32 0.40
CA LEU A 184 13.21 0.78 0.19
C LEU A 184 13.23 2.24 -0.25
N GLY A 185 14.17 3.00 0.30
CA GLY A 185 14.43 4.38 -0.10
C GLY A 185 15.92 4.63 -0.30
N TRP A 186 16.27 5.61 -1.14
CA TRP A 186 17.64 5.95 -1.50
C TRP A 186 17.76 7.43 -1.88
N ASN A 187 18.96 7.97 -1.84
CA ASN A 187 19.25 9.25 -2.48
C ASN A 187 19.43 9.01 -3.99
N PRO A 188 18.63 9.62 -4.89
CA PRO A 188 18.77 9.44 -6.34
C PRO A 188 20.14 9.83 -6.90
N LYS A 189 20.93 10.61 -6.15
CA LYS A 189 22.30 11.01 -6.52
C LYS A 189 23.36 10.01 -6.07
N ILE A 190 23.00 8.99 -5.28
CA ILE A 190 23.91 7.98 -4.72
C ILE A 190 23.38 6.60 -5.10
N ASN A 191 24.04 5.96 -6.07
CA ASN A 191 23.52 4.75 -6.74
C ASN A 191 23.31 3.54 -5.80
N ASP A 192 24.07 3.43 -4.70
CA ASP A 192 24.07 2.24 -3.83
C ASP A 192 23.46 2.49 -2.43
N ASP A 193 22.66 3.55 -2.25
CA ASP A 193 22.10 3.92 -0.94
C ASP A 193 20.68 3.35 -0.69
N LYS A 194 20.39 2.17 -1.24
CA LYS A 194 19.07 1.55 -1.09
C LYS A 194 18.95 0.84 0.26
N ARG A 195 18.10 1.37 1.14
CA ARG A 195 17.92 0.87 2.52
C ARG A 195 16.46 0.85 2.92
N GLY A 196 16.13 0.12 3.99
CA GLY A 196 14.80 0.16 4.59
C GLY A 196 14.37 1.60 4.86
N PHE A 197 13.15 1.92 4.44
CA PHE A 197 12.60 3.27 4.51
C PHE A 197 11.12 3.20 4.86
N LEU A 198 10.69 4.05 5.79
CA LEU A 198 9.32 4.11 6.27
C LEU A 198 8.91 5.57 6.52
N LEU A 199 7.70 5.92 6.09
CA LEU A 199 7.10 7.21 6.32
C LEU A 199 5.73 7.04 6.98
N PHE A 200 5.38 7.94 7.89
CA PHE A 200 4.00 8.10 8.39
C PHE A 200 3.53 9.51 8.03
N GLU A 201 2.55 9.61 7.14
CA GLU A 201 2.23 10.83 6.37
C GLU A 201 0.73 11.18 6.45
N ARG A 202 0.35 12.47 6.30
CA ARG A 202 -1.06 12.97 6.32
C ARG A 202 -1.24 14.34 5.68
N ALA A 203 -2.06 14.57 4.66
CA ALA A 203 -1.96 15.77 3.78
C ALA A 203 -1.95 17.07 4.57
N PRO A 204 -1.09 18.07 4.27
CA PRO A 204 -1.25 19.39 4.89
C PRO A 204 -2.64 19.94 4.59
N PRO A 205 -3.25 20.70 5.52
CA PRO A 205 -4.54 21.32 5.27
C PRO A 205 -4.53 22.11 3.95
N GLY A 206 -5.43 21.76 3.03
CA GLY A 206 -5.56 22.41 1.72
C GLY A 206 -4.67 21.86 0.61
N GLU A 207 -3.78 20.92 0.89
CA GLU A 207 -2.97 20.22 -0.11
C GLU A 207 -3.60 18.85 -0.40
N LEU A 208 -4.58 18.83 -1.30
CA LEU A 208 -5.37 17.65 -1.64
C LEU A 208 -4.99 17.11 -3.02
N ASP A 209 -4.89 15.78 -3.12
CA ASP A 209 -4.78 15.11 -4.41
C ASP A 209 -6.15 15.06 -5.12
N ARG A 210 -7.25 14.94 -4.35
CA ARG A 210 -8.62 14.83 -4.89
C ARG A 210 -9.63 15.71 -4.14
N ALA A 211 -10.65 16.17 -4.85
CA ALA A 211 -11.67 17.05 -4.28
C ALA A 211 -12.55 16.36 -3.20
N ASP A 212 -12.77 15.05 -3.32
CA ASP A 212 -13.53 14.25 -2.36
C ASP A 212 -12.74 13.93 -1.07
N GLU A 213 -11.44 14.24 -1.03
CA GLU A 213 -10.60 14.08 0.17
C GLU A 213 -10.63 15.30 1.09
N ALA A 214 -11.32 16.38 0.72
CA ALA A 214 -11.32 17.65 1.44
C ALA A 214 -11.74 17.51 2.91
N GLU A 215 -12.79 16.74 3.19
CA GLU A 215 -13.28 16.56 4.56
C GLU A 215 -12.31 15.70 5.39
N ALA A 216 -11.80 14.61 4.82
CA ALA A 216 -10.82 13.75 5.47
C ALA A 216 -9.53 14.51 5.81
N ASN A 217 -9.05 15.38 4.91
CA ASN A 217 -7.90 16.25 5.15
C ASN A 217 -8.13 17.23 6.30
N ARG A 218 -9.32 17.84 6.36
CA ARG A 218 -9.71 18.72 7.47
C ARG A 218 -9.65 17.97 8.81
N LEU A 219 -10.20 16.75 8.85
CA LEU A 219 -10.16 15.88 10.03
C LEU A 219 -8.73 15.48 10.39
N ASP A 220 -7.88 15.17 9.42
CA ASP A 220 -6.48 14.82 9.65
C ASP A 220 -5.63 15.97 10.18
N GLY A 221 -5.96 17.21 9.79
CA GLY A 221 -5.42 18.41 10.41
C GLY A 221 -5.71 18.44 11.92
N LEU A 222 -6.96 18.18 12.32
CA LEU A 222 -7.37 18.09 13.73
C LEU A 222 -6.71 16.93 14.47
N ARG A 223 -6.67 15.73 13.85
CA ARG A 223 -5.99 14.56 14.39
C ARG A 223 -4.52 14.83 14.63
N THR A 224 -3.86 15.55 13.73
CA THR A 224 -2.45 15.92 13.90
C THR A 224 -2.22 16.83 15.09
N VAL A 225 -3.08 17.84 15.28
CA VAL A 225 -3.03 18.69 16.49
C VAL A 225 -3.19 17.83 17.76
N ALA A 226 -4.10 16.85 17.74
CA ALA A 226 -4.29 15.94 18.87
C ALA A 226 -3.08 15.01 19.10
N LEU A 227 -2.54 14.42 18.04
CA LEU A 227 -1.35 13.54 18.08
C LEU A 227 -0.11 14.25 18.59
N CYS A 228 0.04 15.53 18.27
CA CYS A 228 1.18 16.37 18.63
C CYS A 228 0.96 17.19 19.91
N ASN A 229 -0.17 17.04 20.60
CA ASN A 229 -0.46 17.78 21.82
C ASN A 229 0.61 17.53 22.91
N ASP A 230 1.16 18.61 23.47
CA ASP A 230 2.26 18.61 24.44
C ASP A 230 2.01 17.74 25.69
N GLN A 231 0.75 17.54 26.10
CA GLN A 231 0.41 16.83 27.33
C GLN A 231 -0.05 15.39 27.10
N ARG A 232 -0.80 15.15 26.02
CA ARG A 232 -1.52 13.88 25.81
C ARG A 232 -1.28 13.25 24.45
N GLY A 233 -0.64 13.97 23.54
CA GLY A 233 -0.40 13.53 22.17
C GLY A 233 0.46 12.28 22.10
N ALA A 234 0.01 11.28 21.33
CA ALA A 234 0.72 10.01 21.19
C ALA A 234 2.11 10.19 20.55
N LEU A 235 2.26 11.10 19.57
CA LEU A 235 3.55 11.41 18.98
C LEU A 235 4.43 12.23 19.94
N SER A 236 3.85 13.11 20.76
CA SER A 236 4.62 13.84 21.78
C SER A 236 5.15 12.93 22.89
N LYS A 237 4.40 11.89 23.25
CA LYS A 237 4.90 10.82 24.14
C LYS A 237 6.06 10.07 23.50
N LEU A 238 5.96 9.75 22.21
CA LEU A 238 7.04 9.11 21.46
C LEU A 238 8.29 9.99 21.37
N ALA A 239 8.12 11.30 21.19
CA ALA A 239 9.22 12.26 21.16
C ALA A 239 9.93 12.42 22.51
N THR A 240 9.24 12.13 23.62
CA THR A 240 9.66 12.46 25.01
C THR A 240 10.00 13.94 25.24
N ASN A 241 9.64 14.80 24.29
CA ASN A 241 9.83 16.25 24.32
C ASN A 241 8.47 16.91 24.00
N PRO A 242 7.82 17.60 24.95
CA PRO A 242 6.51 18.19 24.71
C PRO A 242 6.53 19.34 23.69
N LYS A 243 7.69 19.96 23.45
CA LYS A 243 7.81 21.13 22.56
C LYS A 243 8.17 20.79 21.12
N TRP A 244 8.47 19.52 20.83
CA TRP A 244 8.98 19.07 19.52
C TRP A 244 8.12 19.58 18.35
N ALA A 245 6.80 19.57 18.52
CA ALA A 245 5.82 19.93 17.49
C ALA A 245 5.86 21.42 17.08
N HIS A 246 6.38 22.31 17.93
CA HIS A 246 6.41 23.75 17.72
C HIS A 246 7.76 24.25 17.16
N GLU A 247 8.79 23.41 17.21
CA GLU A 247 10.13 23.73 16.73
C GLU A 247 10.26 23.27 15.27
N PRO A 248 10.62 24.13 14.30
CA PRO A 248 10.64 23.75 12.88
C PRO A 248 11.90 22.97 12.50
N THR A 249 12.24 21.93 13.29
CA THR A 249 13.43 21.10 13.14
C THR A 249 13.09 19.63 13.39
N PRO A 250 13.64 18.68 12.62
CA PRO A 250 13.45 17.25 12.87
C PRO A 250 13.89 16.84 14.29
N HIS A 251 13.02 16.12 14.99
CA HIS A 251 13.30 15.56 16.32
C HIS A 251 13.68 14.08 16.20
N HIS A 252 14.90 13.73 16.60
CA HIS A 252 15.38 12.35 16.49
C HIS A 252 14.91 11.50 17.68
N ILE A 253 14.47 10.27 17.41
CA ILE A 253 14.11 9.30 18.45
C ILE A 253 15.32 8.39 18.69
N SER A 254 16.05 8.63 19.79
CA SER A 254 17.30 7.92 20.11
C SER A 254 17.13 6.42 20.38
N ASP A 255 15.95 6.02 20.84
CA ASP A 255 15.71 4.68 21.38
C ASP A 255 15.23 3.69 20.30
N MET A 256 15.28 4.10 19.03
CA MET A 256 14.87 3.29 17.88
C MET A 256 16.06 2.93 17.00
N LYS A 257 15.98 1.77 16.33
CA LYS A 257 17.01 1.33 15.39
C LYS A 257 16.92 2.11 14.08
N GLY A 258 18.06 2.58 13.60
CA GLY A 258 18.15 3.40 12.39
C GLY A 258 18.13 4.90 12.69
N ASP A 259 17.94 5.69 11.64
CA ASP A 259 17.67 7.12 11.73
C ASP A 259 16.16 7.31 11.71
N VAL A 260 15.56 7.54 12.88
CA VAL A 260 14.12 7.76 13.04
C VAL A 260 13.88 9.16 13.56
N GLN A 261 13.12 9.94 12.78
CA GLN A 261 12.87 11.34 13.03
C GLN A 261 11.38 11.62 13.00
N LEU A 262 10.91 12.39 13.97
CA LEU A 262 9.63 13.07 13.89
C LEU A 262 9.83 14.42 13.22
N TRP A 263 9.00 14.69 12.22
CA TRP A 263 9.01 15.94 11.47
C TRP A 263 7.81 16.77 11.91
N PRO A 264 8.02 17.85 12.68
CA PRO A 264 6.93 18.52 13.34
C PRO A 264 6.02 19.28 12.36
N PRO A 265 4.71 19.39 12.67
CA PRO A 265 3.78 20.14 11.83
C PRO A 265 4.19 21.60 11.59
N SER A 266 4.94 22.21 12.51
CA SER A 266 5.52 23.55 12.38
C SER A 266 6.45 23.71 11.17
N MET A 267 6.99 22.61 10.61
CA MET A 267 7.74 22.64 9.36
C MET A 267 6.86 22.87 8.13
N GLY A 268 5.54 22.73 8.26
CA GLY A 268 4.58 22.89 7.15
C GLY A 268 4.81 21.89 6.02
N ARG A 269 5.26 20.67 6.34
CA ARG A 269 5.66 19.67 5.35
C ARG A 269 5.07 18.29 5.60
N TRP A 270 5.22 17.48 4.57
CA TRP A 270 5.12 16.03 4.55
C TRP A 270 6.49 15.37 4.67
N PRO A 271 6.68 14.33 5.50
CA PRO A 271 5.77 13.59 6.41
C PRO A 271 5.83 14.01 7.91
N LEU A 272 5.15 13.26 8.82
CA LEU A 272 5.23 13.43 10.28
C LEU A 272 6.29 12.53 10.95
N LEU A 273 6.58 11.37 10.38
CA LEU A 273 7.72 10.53 10.78
C LEU A 273 8.45 10.08 9.51
N VAL A 274 9.78 10.17 9.56
CA VAL A 274 10.71 9.61 8.57
C VAL A 274 11.61 8.61 9.28
N ALA A 275 11.72 7.41 8.76
CA ALA A 275 12.62 6.39 9.27
C ALA A 275 13.46 5.78 8.15
N ARG A 276 14.75 5.59 8.41
CA ARG A 276 15.69 4.93 7.51
C ARG A 276 16.61 3.99 8.27
N GLN A 277 16.90 2.83 7.70
CA GLN A 277 17.93 1.95 8.25
C GLN A 277 19.33 2.55 8.05
N ASN A 278 20.20 2.36 9.04
CA ASN A 278 21.60 2.81 8.98
C ASN A 278 22.46 2.00 7.99
N GLU A 279 22.03 0.78 7.65
CA GLU A 279 22.70 -0.12 6.73
C GLU A 279 21.65 -0.89 5.92
N ALA A 280 22.04 -1.39 4.75
CA ALA A 280 21.18 -2.27 3.98
C ALA A 280 21.14 -3.66 4.63
N THR A 281 19.95 -4.20 4.87
CA THR A 281 19.76 -5.52 5.48
C THR A 281 18.94 -6.45 4.59
N GLY A 282 18.83 -7.72 4.99
CA GLY A 282 17.98 -8.69 4.30
C GLY A 282 16.48 -8.37 4.42
N ALA A 283 15.67 -9.11 3.68
CA ALA A 283 14.23 -8.90 3.60
C ALA A 283 13.52 -9.03 4.97
N LYS A 284 13.91 -10.05 5.75
CA LYS A 284 13.30 -10.33 7.05
C LYS A 284 13.68 -9.29 8.09
N GLU A 285 14.97 -8.93 8.15
CA GLU A 285 15.48 -7.93 9.06
C GLU A 285 14.88 -6.54 8.77
N THR A 286 14.66 -6.21 7.49
CA THR A 286 13.99 -4.97 7.08
C THR A 286 12.52 -4.97 7.50
N ALA A 287 11.82 -6.10 7.33
CA ALA A 287 10.43 -6.23 7.77
C ALA A 287 10.29 -6.15 9.31
N GLU A 288 11.21 -6.76 10.05
CA GLU A 288 11.27 -6.68 11.52
C GLU A 288 11.53 -5.24 11.99
N TRP A 289 12.48 -4.56 11.36
CA TRP A 289 12.75 -3.14 11.62
C TRP A 289 11.51 -2.27 11.39
N ALA A 290 10.81 -2.46 10.26
CA ALA A 290 9.58 -1.72 9.98
C ALA A 290 8.50 -2.00 11.03
N ALA A 291 8.35 -3.25 11.45
CA ALA A 291 7.38 -3.64 12.48
C ALA A 291 7.69 -3.04 13.86
N GLU A 292 8.96 -2.90 14.24
CA GLU A 292 9.34 -2.19 15.47
C GLU A 292 8.85 -0.74 15.43
N ILE A 293 9.05 -0.03 14.30
CA ILE A 293 8.58 1.35 14.13
C ILE A 293 7.05 1.44 14.15
N VAL A 294 6.36 0.57 13.40
CA VAL A 294 4.89 0.55 13.37
C VAL A 294 4.32 0.23 14.76
N THR A 295 4.96 -0.64 15.54
CA THR A 295 4.57 -0.94 16.92
C THR A 295 4.54 0.33 17.77
N SER A 296 5.57 1.16 17.65
CA SER A 296 5.64 2.44 18.36
C SER A 296 4.65 3.48 17.83
N LEU A 297 4.16 3.34 16.59
CA LEU A 297 3.10 4.17 16.02
C LEU A 297 1.68 3.70 16.37
N LEU A 298 1.49 2.46 16.84
CA LEU A 298 0.16 1.94 17.20
C LEU A 298 -0.64 2.85 18.16
N PRO A 299 -0.05 3.47 19.20
CA PRO A 299 -0.78 4.42 20.04
C PRO A 299 -1.30 5.64 19.28
N SER A 300 -0.61 6.07 18.22
CA SER A 300 -1.06 7.16 17.33
C SER A 300 -2.14 6.66 16.37
N ILE A 301 -1.89 5.53 15.72
CA ILE A 301 -2.80 4.89 14.75
C ILE A 301 -4.18 4.60 15.37
N SER A 302 -4.21 4.07 16.59
CA SER A 302 -5.45 3.72 17.28
C SER A 302 -6.37 4.91 17.59
N THR A 303 -5.89 6.15 17.46
CA THR A 303 -6.71 7.36 17.64
C THR A 303 -7.36 7.86 16.35
N LEU A 304 -6.90 7.42 15.18
CA LEU A 304 -7.41 7.85 13.87
C LEU A 304 -8.89 7.52 13.62
N PRO A 305 -9.46 6.38 14.08
CA PRO A 305 -10.88 6.08 13.90
C PRO A 305 -11.82 6.98 14.71
N ALA A 306 -11.29 7.76 15.66
CA ALA A 306 -12.11 8.61 16.51
C ALA A 306 -12.84 9.67 15.66
N LYS A 307 -14.17 9.68 15.75
CA LYS A 307 -15.00 10.72 15.13
C LYS A 307 -14.87 12.00 15.92
N ILE A 308 -14.48 13.07 15.24
CA ILE A 308 -14.38 14.39 15.85
C ILE A 308 -15.71 15.12 15.63
N GLU A 309 -16.68 14.86 16.51
CA GLU A 309 -17.97 15.56 16.47
C GLU A 309 -17.83 17.00 16.97
N GLY A 310 -18.33 17.97 16.18
CA GLY A 310 -18.54 19.35 16.64
C GLY A 310 -17.34 20.30 16.64
N LEU A 311 -16.21 19.97 16.00
CA LEU A 311 -15.09 20.91 15.83
C LEU A 311 -15.16 21.63 14.48
N ASN A 312 -15.57 22.90 14.53
CA ASN A 312 -15.62 23.81 13.40
C ASN A 312 -14.36 24.70 13.41
N TRP A 313 -13.61 24.74 12.31
CA TRP A 313 -12.65 25.80 12.06
C TRP A 313 -13.40 26.89 11.29
N GLN A 314 -13.80 27.95 11.99
CA GLN A 314 -14.04 29.25 11.36
C GLN A 314 -12.83 30.14 11.62
#